data_AF-A0A2T3ZZX2-F1
#
_entry.id   AF-A0A2T3ZZX2-F1
#
_cell.length_a   1.000
_cell.length_b   1.000
_cell.length_c   1.000
_cell.angle_alpha   90.00
_cell.angle_beta   90.00
_cell.angle_gamma   90.00
#
_symmetry.space_group_name_H-M   'P 1'
#
loop_
_entity.id
_entity.type
_entity.pdbx_description
1 polymer ?
#
loop_
_entity_poly.entity_id
_entity_poly.type
_entity_poly.pdbx_seq_one_letter_code
_entity_poly.pdbx_strand_id
1 'polypeptide(L)'
;DDGATATNPSGLLTPPRTPSPTPDTAVKIDQQATKKIDLSVLKCRLNLQDWRCGCLTQQGKPCKKYTPKENRTKVDSLIESMVALTQSSMELEDRLRKLAELVHCHLHPYERHIEDRVEKWTSIFPTGDAKPSIPLEKRITIALRRDYAHCNNRYCIGKTLKQEDCRSKLDGRNMQNYTKTIDEIILSVACFDDTKVEYLLKVLACNGLCDHHQYQSSKHIELWTSRLVEIRSTYQAETKQLANSGCTLDDSDMSGTTLQREIVQRLMLKNSTKHDLEKRVDSTPIDLALPPPDQYWPKAFDESTFKIIKRRDSPQDPKSSYKEIKANAMRPLEKKLGDLKKGFIYLYTVKGNERFVKIGYTTRSPETRHEEWKLSCNREPKSLFEGSIVPNARRVEALCHAELDYCRTRVYCTGCSIQHIEWFEMTPDDAISVIQKWSKWMESNPYTETLSESGVKWALKAEEVKKLDDTDTFMKD
;
A
#
# COMPACT_ATOMS: atom_id res chain seq x y z
N ASP A 1 -97.89 0.75 33.10
CA ASP A 1 -97.05 -0.01 32.15
C ASP A 1 -96.29 0.98 31.26
N ASP A 2 -95.41 1.87 31.72
CA ASP A 2 -94.27 1.78 32.68
C ASP A 2 -93.05 1.11 32.02
N GLY A 3 -91.98 1.81 31.64
CA GLY A 3 -91.70 3.26 31.63
C GLY A 3 -90.67 3.62 30.53
N ALA A 4 -90.70 4.82 29.94
CA ALA A 4 -89.96 6.03 30.38
C ALA A 4 -88.42 5.85 30.36
N THR A 5 -87.57 6.70 29.76
CA THR A 5 -87.67 8.11 29.30
C THR A 5 -86.46 8.41 28.35
N ALA A 6 -86.26 9.52 27.59
CA ALA A 6 -86.96 10.80 27.43
C ALA A 6 -86.68 11.49 26.06
N THR A 7 -87.60 12.37 25.64
CA THR A 7 -87.45 13.70 24.98
C THR A 7 -86.47 13.95 23.79
N ASN A 8 -87.07 14.30 22.63
CA ASN A 8 -86.52 15.18 21.58
C ASN A 8 -86.48 16.67 22.02
N PRO A 9 -85.87 17.60 21.24
CA PRO A 9 -86.70 18.32 20.26
C PRO A 9 -86.04 18.66 18.89
N SER A 10 -86.94 18.82 17.90
CA SER A 10 -86.92 19.63 16.66
C SER A 10 -85.85 20.73 16.54
N GLY A 11 -85.23 21.05 15.40
CA GLY A 11 -85.72 21.01 14.02
C GLY A 11 -86.08 22.43 13.50
N LEU A 12 -85.48 22.85 12.37
CA LEU A 12 -85.74 24.08 11.55
C LEU A 12 -85.05 25.38 12.08
N LEU A 13 -84.39 26.26 11.28
CA LEU A 13 -84.41 26.54 9.83
C LEU A 13 -83.04 27.00 9.21
N THR A 14 -82.85 26.70 7.90
CA THR A 14 -82.02 27.40 6.86
C THR A 14 -80.47 27.48 6.95
N PRO A 15 -79.74 27.63 5.81
CA PRO A 15 -79.93 26.99 4.49
C PRO A 15 -78.62 26.34 3.93
N PRO A 16 -78.68 25.36 3.01
CA PRO A 16 -77.49 24.79 2.39
C PRO A 16 -76.96 25.64 1.23
N ARG A 17 -75.64 25.87 1.17
CA ARG A 17 -74.96 26.60 0.09
C ARG A 17 -74.29 25.62 -0.89
N THR A 18 -74.43 25.89 -2.18
CA THR A 18 -74.01 25.07 -3.32
C THR A 18 -72.50 24.76 -3.32
N PRO A 19 -72.05 23.55 -3.73
CA PRO A 19 -70.63 23.24 -3.90
C PRO A 19 -70.01 23.94 -5.12
N SER A 20 -68.70 24.12 -5.10
CA SER A 20 -67.88 24.66 -6.20
C SER A 20 -66.44 24.08 -6.10
N PRO A 21 -65.65 24.08 -7.19
CA PRO A 21 -64.85 22.91 -7.57
C PRO A 21 -63.40 22.85 -7.05
N THR A 22 -62.81 21.65 -7.20
CA THR A 22 -61.42 21.25 -6.91
C THR A 22 -60.35 22.07 -7.62
N PRO A 23 -59.13 22.12 -7.03
CA PRO A 23 -57.97 21.59 -7.76
C PRO A 23 -57.00 20.71 -6.92
N ASP A 24 -56.57 19.61 -7.57
CA ASP A 24 -55.25 18.97 -7.58
C ASP A 24 -54.40 18.80 -6.30
N THR A 25 -54.46 17.56 -5.78
CA THR A 25 -53.32 16.67 -5.47
C THR A 25 -51.96 17.29 -5.12
N ALA A 26 -51.77 17.66 -3.85
CA ALA A 26 -50.44 17.87 -3.28
C ALA A 26 -49.73 16.52 -3.03
N VAL A 27 -48.73 16.19 -3.83
CA VAL A 27 -47.86 15.02 -3.64
C VAL A 27 -47.04 15.18 -2.35
N LYS A 28 -47.04 14.16 -1.48
CA LYS A 28 -46.17 14.13 -0.30
C LYS A 28 -44.71 14.12 -0.74
N ILE A 29 -43.95 15.13 -0.34
CA ILE A 29 -42.49 15.13 -0.43
C ILE A 29 -41.98 14.11 0.59
N ASP A 30 -41.49 12.97 0.09
CA ASP A 30 -40.89 11.94 0.92
C ASP A 30 -39.46 12.37 1.31
N GLN A 31 -39.23 12.67 2.59
CA GLN A 31 -37.90 12.98 3.09
C GLN A 31 -37.09 11.68 3.19
N GLN A 32 -36.40 11.34 2.10
CA GLN A 32 -35.61 10.12 2.00
C GLN A 32 -34.46 10.13 3.02
N ALA A 33 -34.67 9.44 4.14
CA ALA A 33 -33.74 9.42 5.26
C ALA A 33 -32.37 8.83 4.87
N THR A 34 -31.30 9.55 5.17
CA THR A 34 -29.91 9.10 5.03
C THR A 34 -29.65 7.90 5.94
N LYS A 35 -29.67 6.69 5.34
CA LYS A 35 -29.52 5.41 6.06
C LYS A 35 -28.09 5.21 6.58
N LYS A 36 -27.80 5.76 7.76
CA LYS A 36 -26.62 5.40 8.56
C LYS A 36 -26.61 3.88 8.81
N ILE A 37 -25.47 3.23 8.63
CA ILE A 37 -25.32 1.80 8.95
C ILE A 37 -25.05 1.67 10.45
N ASP A 38 -25.78 0.79 11.14
CA ASP A 38 -25.48 0.46 12.53
C ASP A 38 -24.02 -0.02 12.71
N LEU A 39 -23.35 0.42 13.77
CA LEU A 39 -21.94 0.14 14.02
C LEU A 39 -21.64 -1.37 14.11
N SER A 40 -22.49 -2.12 14.80
CA SER A 40 -22.33 -3.56 14.98
C SER A 40 -22.55 -4.31 13.67
N VAL A 41 -23.53 -3.86 12.88
CA VAL A 41 -23.81 -4.38 11.53
C VAL A 41 -22.66 -4.08 10.58
N LEU A 42 -22.10 -2.86 10.58
CA LEU A 42 -20.97 -2.49 9.73
C LEU A 42 -19.73 -3.33 10.06
N LYS A 43 -19.37 -3.45 11.35
CA LYS A 43 -18.27 -4.30 11.82
C LYS A 43 -18.48 -5.79 11.48
N CYS A 44 -19.73 -6.25 11.43
CA CYS A 44 -20.08 -7.59 10.96
C CYS A 44 -19.85 -7.75 9.45
N ARG A 45 -20.35 -6.82 8.63
CA ARG A 45 -20.19 -6.87 7.17
C ARG A 45 -18.73 -6.76 6.74
N LEU A 46 -17.93 -5.93 7.42
CA LEU A 46 -16.48 -5.82 7.21
C LEU A 46 -15.71 -7.10 7.62
N ASN A 47 -16.39 -8.05 8.27
CA ASN A 47 -15.87 -9.30 8.82
C ASN A 47 -14.75 -9.08 9.84
N LEU A 48 -15.04 -8.29 10.88
CA LEU A 48 -14.10 -7.86 11.93
C LEU A 48 -14.47 -8.29 13.35
N GLN A 49 -15.58 -9.01 13.53
CA GLN A 49 -16.11 -9.37 14.87
C GLN A 49 -15.21 -10.32 15.65
N ASP A 50 -14.50 -11.24 14.98
CA ASP A 50 -13.61 -12.21 15.62
C ASP A 50 -12.15 -11.72 15.77
N TRP A 51 -11.92 -10.44 15.42
CA TRP A 51 -10.61 -9.79 15.46
C TRP A 51 -9.50 -10.51 14.66
N ARG A 52 -9.85 -11.18 13.56
CA ARG A 52 -8.86 -11.80 12.66
C ARG A 52 -8.41 -10.87 11.54
N CYS A 53 -7.19 -11.11 11.09
CA CYS A 53 -6.57 -10.45 9.95
C CYS A 53 -7.41 -10.58 8.67
N GLY A 54 -8.02 -11.74 8.41
CA GLY A 54 -8.96 -11.95 7.30
C GLY A 54 -8.35 -12.00 5.88
N CYS A 55 -7.18 -11.40 5.64
CA CYS A 55 -6.49 -11.39 4.34
C CYS A 55 -6.38 -12.77 3.71
N LEU A 56 -6.46 -12.84 2.38
CA LEU A 56 -6.17 -14.06 1.65
C LEU A 56 -4.68 -14.39 1.75
N THR A 57 -4.39 -15.57 2.29
CA THR A 57 -3.05 -16.18 2.25
C THR A 57 -2.69 -16.59 0.81
N GLN A 58 -1.43 -16.94 0.56
CA GLN A 58 -0.98 -17.50 -0.73
C GLN A 58 -1.76 -18.76 -1.19
N GLN A 59 -2.49 -19.41 -0.28
CA GLN A 59 -3.34 -20.58 -0.54
C GLN A 59 -4.82 -20.21 -0.75
N GLY A 60 -5.15 -18.92 -0.93
CA GLY A 60 -6.53 -18.43 -1.09
C GLY A 60 -7.41 -18.50 0.15
N LYS A 61 -6.86 -18.89 1.32
CA LYS A 61 -7.61 -19.04 2.58
C LYS A 61 -7.50 -17.80 3.46
N PRO A 62 -8.57 -17.36 4.15
CA PRO A 62 -8.52 -16.23 5.09
C PRO A 62 -7.51 -16.42 6.23
N CYS A 63 -6.74 -15.38 6.52
CA CYS A 63 -5.71 -15.42 7.55
C CYS A 63 -6.33 -15.49 8.95
N LYS A 64 -6.01 -16.58 9.67
CA LYS A 64 -6.54 -16.84 11.01
C LYS A 64 -5.83 -16.10 12.15
N LYS A 65 -4.69 -15.42 11.89
CA LYS A 65 -3.95 -14.66 12.91
C LYS A 65 -4.79 -13.46 13.38
N TYR A 66 -4.72 -13.14 14.67
CA TYR A 66 -5.44 -12.01 15.25
C TYR A 66 -4.83 -10.66 14.87
N THR A 67 -5.69 -9.66 14.76
CA THR A 67 -5.37 -8.23 14.75
C THR A 67 -4.64 -7.85 16.06
N PRO A 68 -3.60 -6.99 15.99
CA PRO A 68 -2.89 -6.51 17.18
C PRO A 68 -3.85 -5.93 18.23
N LYS A 69 -3.70 -6.33 19.50
CA LYS A 69 -4.58 -5.83 20.59
C LYS A 69 -4.53 -4.31 20.72
N GLU A 70 -3.34 -3.73 20.60
CA GLU A 70 -3.04 -2.29 20.58
C GLU A 70 -3.83 -1.49 19.52
N ASN A 71 -4.27 -2.12 18.44
CA ASN A 71 -4.99 -1.45 17.36
C ASN A 71 -6.52 -1.51 17.53
N ARG A 72 -7.07 -2.34 18.43
CA ARG A 72 -8.51 -2.64 18.46
C ARG A 72 -9.39 -1.41 18.70
N THR A 73 -9.01 -0.55 19.65
CA THR A 73 -9.72 0.71 19.93
C THR A 73 -9.64 1.68 18.74
N LYS A 74 -8.50 1.71 18.03
CA LYS A 74 -8.33 2.53 16.82
C LYS A 74 -9.17 2.00 15.66
N VAL A 75 -9.31 0.68 15.55
CA VAL A 75 -10.20 0.01 14.59
C VAL A 75 -11.66 0.38 14.85
N ASP A 76 -12.11 0.27 16.10
CA ASP A 76 -13.51 0.58 16.44
C ASP A 76 -13.84 2.05 16.19
N SER A 77 -13.01 2.98 16.67
CA SER A 77 -13.17 4.42 16.42
C SER A 77 -13.13 4.79 14.92
N LEU A 78 -12.35 4.06 14.12
CA LEU A 78 -12.29 4.28 12.67
C LEU A 78 -13.56 3.76 11.97
N ILE A 79 -14.12 2.63 12.39
CA ILE A 79 -15.42 2.11 11.89
C ILE A 79 -16.56 3.06 12.29
N GLU A 80 -16.57 3.56 13.54
CA GLU A 80 -17.50 4.61 14.00
C GLU A 80 -17.45 5.84 13.10
N SER A 81 -16.25 6.28 12.70
CA SER A 81 -16.09 7.42 11.79
C SER A 81 -16.61 7.17 10.36
N MET A 82 -16.98 5.93 10.01
CA MET A 82 -17.45 5.55 8.68
C MET A 82 -18.96 5.22 8.61
N VAL A 83 -19.70 5.15 9.73
CA VAL A 83 -21.10 4.69 9.76
C VAL A 83 -22.08 5.50 8.89
N ALA A 84 -21.74 6.74 8.58
CA ALA A 84 -22.53 7.66 7.77
C ALA A 84 -21.99 7.85 6.34
N LEU A 85 -20.86 7.21 5.98
CA LEU A 85 -20.25 7.38 4.66
C LEU A 85 -20.93 6.53 3.60
N THR A 86 -20.84 6.99 2.36
CA THR A 86 -21.28 6.30 1.15
C THR A 86 -20.08 6.01 0.27
N GLN A 87 -20.26 5.21 -0.78
CA GLN A 87 -19.22 4.99 -1.79
C GLN A 87 -18.75 6.29 -2.45
N SER A 88 -19.61 7.32 -2.49
CA SER A 88 -19.31 8.67 -3.00
C SER A 88 -18.62 9.59 -1.98
N SER A 89 -18.44 9.19 -0.71
CA SER A 89 -17.69 9.99 0.27
C SER A 89 -16.19 9.97 -0.02
N MET A 90 -15.58 11.15 -0.17
CA MET A 90 -14.17 11.30 -0.56
C MET A 90 -13.20 10.64 0.43
N GLU A 91 -13.52 10.61 1.72
CA GLU A 91 -12.65 10.06 2.77
C GLU A 91 -12.81 8.55 2.96
N LEU A 92 -13.81 7.90 2.32
CA LEU A 92 -14.11 6.49 2.58
C LEU A 92 -12.90 5.60 2.25
N GLU A 93 -12.27 5.82 1.11
CA GLU A 93 -11.14 4.99 0.66
C GLU A 93 -9.94 5.07 1.61
N ASP A 94 -9.53 6.27 2.01
CA ASP A 94 -8.41 6.45 2.93
C ASP A 94 -8.71 5.89 4.34
N ARG A 95 -9.96 5.99 4.80
CA ARG A 95 -10.39 5.36 6.05
C ARG A 95 -10.40 3.83 5.94
N LEU A 96 -10.82 3.26 4.81
CA LEU A 96 -10.76 1.81 4.57
C LEU A 96 -9.33 1.29 4.46
N ARG A 97 -8.43 2.05 3.80
CA ARG A 97 -6.99 1.78 3.71
C ARG A 97 -6.37 1.71 5.10
N LYS A 98 -6.58 2.75 5.90
CA LYS A 98 -6.12 2.85 7.30
C LYS A 98 -6.73 1.76 8.19
N LEU A 99 -7.98 1.37 7.94
CA LEU A 99 -8.62 0.26 8.64
C LEU A 99 -7.94 -1.08 8.31
N ALA A 100 -7.60 -1.32 7.04
CA ALA A 100 -6.90 -2.54 6.62
C ALA A 100 -5.51 -2.62 7.28
N GLU A 101 -4.73 -1.54 7.23
CA GLU A 101 -3.43 -1.41 7.91
C GLU A 101 -3.51 -1.75 9.41
N LEU A 102 -4.51 -1.22 10.12
CA LEU A 102 -4.71 -1.48 11.55
C LEU A 102 -5.14 -2.93 11.85
N VAL A 103 -5.97 -3.53 10.99
CA VAL A 103 -6.53 -4.88 11.19
C VAL A 103 -5.53 -5.98 10.83
N HIS A 104 -4.66 -5.75 9.83
CA HIS A 104 -3.79 -6.80 9.30
C HIS A 104 -2.78 -7.30 10.34
N CYS A 105 -2.55 -8.61 10.35
CA CYS A 105 -1.45 -9.17 11.12
C CYS A 105 -0.10 -8.86 10.45
N HIS A 106 0.98 -9.02 11.22
CA HIS A 106 2.36 -8.77 10.81
C HIS A 106 2.86 -9.55 9.55
N LEU A 107 2.06 -10.47 8.99
CA LEU A 107 2.35 -11.20 7.74
C LEU A 107 1.66 -10.61 6.49
N HIS A 108 0.63 -9.75 6.64
CA HIS A 108 -0.09 -9.16 5.50
C HIS A 108 -0.07 -7.61 5.45
N PRO A 109 1.02 -6.91 5.81
CA PRO A 109 1.11 -5.44 5.71
C PRO A 109 1.32 -4.92 4.27
N TYR A 110 1.20 -5.79 3.26
CA TYR A 110 1.48 -5.45 1.87
C TYR A 110 0.33 -4.65 1.26
N GLU A 111 0.67 -3.58 0.55
CA GLU A 111 -0.24 -2.69 -0.19
C GLU A 111 -1.30 -3.45 -0.98
N ARG A 112 -0.93 -4.49 -1.75
CA ARG A 112 -1.89 -5.38 -2.43
C ARG A 112 -3.01 -5.88 -1.53
N HIS A 113 -2.68 -6.42 -0.35
CA HIS A 113 -3.69 -6.97 0.57
C HIS A 113 -4.57 -5.89 1.21
N ILE A 114 -4.05 -4.66 1.30
CA ILE A 114 -4.80 -3.48 1.71
C ILE A 114 -5.80 -3.14 0.60
N GLU A 115 -5.38 -3.04 -0.66
CA GLU A 115 -6.27 -2.79 -1.80
C GLU A 115 -7.34 -3.89 -1.98
N ASP A 116 -6.95 -5.17 -1.92
CA ASP A 116 -7.86 -6.32 -1.99
C ASP A 116 -9.02 -6.19 -0.97
N ARG A 117 -8.75 -5.60 0.20
CA ARG A 117 -9.77 -5.32 1.21
C ARG A 117 -10.51 -4.01 0.98
N VAL A 118 -9.82 -2.94 0.58
CA VAL A 118 -10.46 -1.65 0.26
C VAL A 118 -11.52 -1.86 -0.81
N GLU A 119 -11.19 -2.50 -1.93
CA GLU A 119 -12.14 -2.81 -3.01
C GLU A 119 -13.35 -3.61 -2.50
N LYS A 120 -13.08 -4.72 -1.79
CA LYS A 120 -14.16 -5.55 -1.22
C LYS A 120 -15.00 -4.80 -0.20
N TRP A 121 -14.39 -3.93 0.61
CA TRP A 121 -15.07 -3.19 1.66
C TRP A 121 -15.86 -1.99 1.14
N THR A 122 -15.41 -1.30 0.10
CA THR A 122 -16.19 -0.22 -0.53
C THR A 122 -17.56 -0.72 -0.97
N SER A 123 -17.65 -1.95 -1.49
CA SER A 123 -18.93 -2.57 -1.89
C SER A 123 -19.96 -2.77 -0.75
N ILE A 124 -19.56 -2.65 0.52
CA ILE A 124 -20.43 -2.80 1.69
C ILE A 124 -21.21 -1.51 2.00
N PHE A 125 -20.65 -0.36 1.62
CA PHE A 125 -21.24 0.96 1.88
C PHE A 125 -22.34 1.26 0.86
N PRO A 126 -23.35 2.09 1.21
CA PRO A 126 -24.38 2.48 0.27
C PRO A 126 -23.77 3.33 -0.85
N THR A 127 -24.28 3.22 -2.07
CA THR A 127 -23.71 3.95 -3.23
C THR A 127 -23.78 5.47 -3.08
N GLY A 128 -24.77 5.99 -2.33
CA GLY A 128 -25.04 7.42 -2.17
C GLY A 128 -25.90 7.97 -3.32
N ASP A 129 -26.35 9.22 -3.17
CA ASP A 129 -27.26 9.87 -4.13
C ASP A 129 -26.54 10.25 -5.44
N ALA A 130 -25.24 10.50 -5.37
CA ALA A 130 -24.36 10.54 -6.53
C ALA A 130 -23.71 9.16 -6.75
N LYS A 131 -23.64 8.72 -8.01
CA LYS A 131 -22.74 7.62 -8.40
C LYS A 131 -21.33 7.96 -7.88
N PRO A 132 -20.62 7.03 -7.22
CA PRO A 132 -19.27 7.29 -6.73
C PRO A 132 -18.34 7.66 -7.90
N SER A 133 -18.03 8.95 -8.01
CA SER A 133 -17.00 9.42 -8.93
C SER A 133 -15.66 8.94 -8.38
N ILE A 134 -15.12 7.88 -8.98
CA ILE A 134 -13.75 7.44 -8.71
C ILE A 134 -12.84 8.65 -9.00
N PRO A 135 -11.95 9.08 -8.09
CA PRO A 135 -11.07 10.22 -8.32
C PRO A 135 -10.26 10.07 -9.62
N LEU A 136 -10.02 11.17 -10.33
CA LEU A 136 -9.35 11.17 -11.64
C LEU A 136 -8.00 10.44 -11.59
N GLU A 137 -7.25 10.69 -10.52
CA GLU A 137 -5.96 10.09 -10.18
C GLU A 137 -6.07 8.56 -10.14
N LYS A 138 -7.14 8.05 -9.52
CA LYS A 138 -7.41 6.60 -9.39
C LYS A 138 -7.89 6.00 -10.70
N ARG A 139 -8.74 6.69 -11.48
CA ARG A 139 -9.13 6.24 -12.84
C ARG A 139 -7.89 6.08 -13.74
N ILE A 140 -7.03 7.09 -13.78
CA ILE A 140 -5.78 7.08 -14.56
C ILE A 140 -4.86 5.97 -14.06
N THR A 141 -4.67 5.85 -12.75
CA THR A 141 -3.82 4.80 -12.16
C THR A 141 -4.29 3.40 -12.53
N ILE A 142 -5.61 3.13 -12.51
CA ILE A 142 -6.20 1.85 -12.91
C ILE A 142 -6.04 1.62 -14.42
N ALA A 143 -6.26 2.65 -15.26
CA ALA A 143 -6.14 2.54 -16.71
C ALA A 143 -4.71 2.29 -17.21
N LEU A 144 -3.71 2.85 -16.53
CA LEU A 144 -2.29 2.70 -16.88
C LEU A 144 -1.69 1.42 -16.28
N ARG A 145 -2.08 1.04 -15.06
CA ARG A 145 -1.64 -0.22 -14.43
C ARG A 145 -2.39 -1.41 -15.02
N ARG A 146 -1.80 -2.59 -14.82
CA ARG A 146 -2.21 -3.83 -15.49
C ARG A 146 -3.15 -4.69 -14.62
N ASP A 147 -4.23 -4.06 -14.15
CA ASP A 147 -5.12 -4.49 -13.05
C ASP A 147 -4.50 -4.33 -11.66
N TYR A 148 -5.12 -3.43 -10.88
CA TYR A 148 -4.68 -2.99 -9.55
C TYR A 148 -4.66 -4.14 -8.52
N ALA A 149 -5.58 -5.12 -8.66
CA ALA A 149 -5.72 -6.25 -7.75
C ALA A 149 -4.66 -7.36 -7.94
N HIS A 150 -4.02 -7.48 -9.12
CA HIS A 150 -3.31 -8.72 -9.47
C HIS A 150 -1.84 -8.54 -9.89
N CYS A 151 -1.43 -7.38 -10.41
CA CYS A 151 -0.05 -7.17 -10.82
C CYS A 151 0.84 -6.66 -9.67
N ASN A 152 1.93 -7.40 -9.38
CA ASN A 152 3.07 -6.80 -8.68
C ASN A 152 3.81 -5.98 -9.74
N ASN A 153 3.72 -4.65 -9.72
CA ASN A 153 4.32 -3.76 -10.74
C ASN A 153 5.85 -3.94 -10.95
N ARG A 154 6.52 -4.71 -10.10
CA ARG A 154 7.94 -5.13 -10.21
C ARG A 154 8.26 -6.00 -11.44
N TYR A 155 7.28 -6.35 -12.26
CA TYR A 155 7.46 -7.24 -13.41
C TYR A 155 7.11 -6.50 -14.70
N CYS A 156 7.80 -6.87 -15.77
CA CYS A 156 7.51 -6.36 -17.12
C CYS A 156 6.03 -6.50 -17.46
N ILE A 157 5.41 -5.41 -17.92
CA ILE A 157 3.98 -5.37 -18.26
C ILE A 157 3.62 -6.22 -19.49
N GLY A 158 4.62 -6.54 -20.32
CA GLY A 158 4.49 -7.24 -21.59
C GLY A 158 4.02 -8.69 -21.48
N LYS A 159 3.66 -9.24 -22.64
CA LYS A 159 3.14 -10.60 -22.81
C LYS A 159 4.14 -11.48 -23.55
N THR A 160 4.32 -12.72 -23.10
CA THR A 160 5.11 -13.71 -23.84
C THR A 160 4.41 -14.09 -25.15
N LEU A 161 5.10 -14.80 -26.05
CA LEU A 161 4.49 -15.34 -27.28
C LEU A 161 3.24 -16.22 -27.00
N LYS A 162 3.15 -16.84 -25.82
CA LYS A 162 2.00 -17.63 -25.36
C LYS A 162 0.85 -16.79 -24.77
N GLN A 163 0.92 -15.46 -24.84
CA GLN A 163 0.02 -14.51 -24.17
C GLN A 163 0.02 -14.63 -22.63
N GLU A 164 1.03 -15.28 -22.05
CA GLU A 164 1.28 -15.32 -20.61
C GLU A 164 2.01 -14.06 -20.13
N ASP A 165 2.01 -13.84 -18.83
CA ASP A 165 2.61 -12.66 -18.22
C ASP A 165 4.13 -12.76 -18.15
N CYS A 166 4.83 -11.70 -18.56
CA CYS A 166 6.28 -11.67 -18.42
C CYS A 166 6.68 -11.70 -16.94
N ARG A 167 7.50 -12.69 -16.56
CA ARG A 167 8.02 -12.83 -15.18
C ARG A 167 9.41 -12.22 -14.99
N SER A 168 9.94 -11.52 -16.00
CA SER A 168 11.15 -10.71 -15.87
C SER A 168 10.88 -9.57 -14.90
N LYS A 169 11.69 -9.48 -13.84
CA LYS A 169 11.63 -8.35 -12.91
C LYS A 169 12.16 -7.10 -13.61
N LEU A 170 11.49 -5.98 -13.39
CA LEU A 170 12.06 -4.66 -13.63
C LEU A 170 13.10 -4.40 -12.53
N ASP A 171 14.16 -3.67 -12.86
CA ASP A 171 15.02 -3.09 -11.84
C ASP A 171 14.27 -1.99 -11.06
N GLY A 172 14.82 -1.62 -9.91
CA GLY A 172 14.18 -0.66 -9.02
C GLY A 172 14.11 0.76 -9.55
N ARG A 173 14.97 1.12 -10.53
CA ARG A 173 14.99 2.46 -11.11
C ARG A 173 13.86 2.59 -12.10
N ASN A 174 13.73 1.61 -12.99
CA ASN A 174 12.63 1.52 -13.94
C ASN A 174 11.28 1.46 -13.22
N MET A 175 11.17 0.72 -12.10
CA MET A 175 9.95 0.70 -11.28
C MET A 175 9.64 2.07 -10.62
N GLN A 176 10.64 2.79 -10.11
CA GLN A 176 10.46 4.14 -9.58
C GLN A 176 10.07 5.14 -10.66
N ASN A 177 10.76 5.12 -11.79
CA ASN A 177 10.48 5.95 -12.96
C ASN A 177 9.08 5.69 -13.51
N TYR A 178 8.68 4.43 -13.67
CA TYR A 178 7.32 4.03 -14.07
C TYR A 178 6.27 4.63 -13.15
N THR A 179 6.48 4.55 -11.83
CA THR A 179 5.57 5.13 -10.83
C THR A 179 5.49 6.66 -10.95
N LYS A 180 6.64 7.36 -10.96
CA LYS A 180 6.70 8.83 -11.13
C LYS A 180 6.09 9.29 -12.45
N THR A 181 6.20 8.47 -13.51
CA THR A 181 5.61 8.78 -14.82
C THR A 181 4.08 8.71 -14.77
N ILE A 182 3.49 7.79 -14.00
CA ILE A 182 2.04 7.79 -13.75
C ILE A 182 1.64 9.08 -13.02
N ASP A 183 2.38 9.48 -11.99
CA ASP A 183 2.09 10.71 -11.24
C ASP A 183 2.15 11.96 -12.16
N GLU A 184 3.17 12.06 -13.03
CA GLU A 184 3.27 13.12 -14.05
C GLU A 184 2.15 13.07 -15.10
N ILE A 185 1.69 11.88 -15.51
CA ILE A 185 0.54 11.74 -16.44
C ILE A 185 -0.74 12.24 -15.78
N ILE A 186 -0.97 11.90 -14.50
CA ILE A 186 -2.14 12.38 -13.73
C ILE A 186 -2.19 13.90 -13.73
N LEU A 187 -1.07 14.56 -13.43
CA LEU A 187 -0.95 16.02 -13.46
C LEU A 187 -1.21 16.60 -14.86
N SER A 188 -0.65 15.95 -15.90
CA SER A 188 -0.72 16.44 -17.28
C SER A 188 -2.13 16.29 -17.87
N VAL A 189 -2.84 15.20 -17.56
CA VAL A 189 -4.26 15.00 -17.93
C VAL A 189 -5.15 16.04 -17.24
N ALA A 190 -4.94 16.28 -15.93
CA ALA A 190 -5.69 17.31 -15.20
C ALA A 190 -5.42 18.74 -15.71
N CYS A 191 -4.22 19.00 -16.24
CA CYS A 191 -3.85 20.27 -16.87
C CYS A 191 -4.22 20.38 -18.36
N PHE A 192 -4.83 19.34 -18.95
CA PHE A 192 -5.18 19.24 -20.37
C PHE A 192 -3.98 19.31 -21.36
N ASP A 193 -2.80 18.86 -20.94
CA ASP A 193 -1.55 18.87 -21.74
C ASP A 193 -1.35 17.54 -22.51
N ASP A 194 -2.00 17.44 -23.68
CA ASP A 194 -2.00 16.20 -24.47
C ASP A 194 -0.62 15.86 -25.06
N THR A 195 0.16 16.86 -25.48
CA THR A 195 1.52 16.68 -26.02
C THR A 195 2.43 16.05 -24.97
N LYS A 196 2.37 16.54 -23.72
CA LYS A 196 3.14 15.95 -22.62
C LYS A 196 2.62 14.56 -22.25
N VAL A 197 1.31 14.31 -22.27
CA VAL A 197 0.74 12.97 -22.03
C VAL A 197 1.24 11.96 -23.07
N GLU A 198 1.20 12.26 -24.37
CA GLU A 198 1.65 11.36 -25.42
C GLU A 198 3.14 10.99 -25.27
N TYR A 199 3.97 11.98 -24.93
CA TYR A 199 5.38 11.76 -24.64
C TYR A 199 5.59 10.92 -23.36
N LEU A 200 4.89 11.23 -22.27
CA LEU A 200 4.98 10.48 -21.01
C LEU A 200 4.53 9.02 -21.16
N LEU A 201 3.59 8.69 -22.05
CA LEU A 201 3.24 7.30 -22.35
C LEU A 201 4.42 6.52 -22.98
N LYS A 202 5.29 7.18 -23.76
CA LYS A 202 6.52 6.59 -24.30
C LYS A 202 7.53 6.32 -23.17
N VAL A 203 7.68 7.25 -22.24
CA VAL A 203 8.49 7.07 -21.01
C VAL A 203 7.94 5.92 -20.16
N LEU A 204 6.62 5.82 -20.01
CA LEU A 204 5.95 4.79 -19.23
C LEU A 204 6.15 3.39 -19.83
N ALA A 205 6.03 3.26 -21.16
CA ALA A 205 6.31 2.01 -21.86
C ALA A 205 7.77 1.59 -21.70
N CYS A 206 8.71 2.52 -21.92
CA CYS A 206 10.15 2.29 -21.81
C CYS A 206 10.55 1.73 -20.43
N ASN A 207 10.02 2.30 -19.34
CA ASN A 207 10.31 1.88 -17.97
C ASN A 207 9.46 0.68 -17.50
N GLY A 208 8.33 0.39 -18.15
CA GLY A 208 7.43 -0.71 -17.80
C GLY A 208 7.74 -2.05 -18.50
N LEU A 209 8.52 -2.02 -19.58
CA LEU A 209 8.90 -3.19 -20.38
C LEU A 209 10.36 -3.58 -20.13
N CYS A 210 10.66 -4.88 -20.10
CA CYS A 210 12.04 -5.36 -20.20
C CYS A 210 12.51 -5.35 -21.66
N ASP A 211 13.82 -5.36 -21.90
CA ASP A 211 14.46 -5.31 -23.23
C ASP A 211 13.81 -6.25 -24.26
N HIS A 212 13.56 -7.51 -23.88
CA HIS A 212 12.91 -8.51 -24.73
C HIS A 212 11.47 -8.18 -25.16
N HIS A 213 10.81 -7.20 -24.54
CA HIS A 213 9.43 -6.81 -24.80
C HIS A 213 9.28 -5.32 -25.18
N GLN A 214 10.37 -4.56 -25.33
CA GLN A 214 10.32 -3.15 -25.77
C GLN A 214 9.58 -2.98 -27.11
N TYR A 215 9.59 -4.00 -27.98
CA TYR A 215 8.81 -4.02 -29.23
C TYR A 215 7.28 -3.94 -29.03
N GLN A 216 6.77 -4.21 -27.82
CA GLN A 216 5.34 -4.11 -27.49
C GLN A 216 4.91 -2.68 -27.10
N SER A 217 5.86 -1.72 -27.02
CA SER A 217 5.60 -0.35 -26.57
C SER A 217 4.43 0.31 -27.30
N SER A 218 4.41 0.28 -28.64
CA SER A 218 3.35 0.95 -29.42
C SER A 218 1.95 0.43 -29.09
N LYS A 219 1.81 -0.89 -28.88
CA LYS A 219 0.53 -1.52 -28.50
C LYS A 219 0.07 -1.10 -27.10
N HIS A 220 1.00 -0.95 -26.16
CA HIS A 220 0.68 -0.43 -24.82
C HIS A 220 0.31 1.06 -24.87
N ILE A 221 1.05 1.87 -25.62
CA ILE A 221 0.79 3.30 -25.80
C ILE A 221 -0.60 3.52 -26.42
N GLU A 222 -0.94 2.82 -27.51
CA GLU A 222 -2.26 2.91 -28.17
C GLU A 222 -3.41 2.59 -27.20
N LEU A 223 -3.28 1.49 -26.45
CA LEU A 223 -4.26 1.08 -25.43
C LEU A 223 -4.42 2.13 -24.33
N TRP A 224 -3.32 2.69 -23.83
CA TRP A 224 -3.35 3.70 -22.79
C TRP A 224 -3.92 5.03 -23.30
N THR A 225 -3.55 5.50 -24.49
CA THR A 225 -4.11 6.70 -25.12
C THR A 225 -5.63 6.59 -25.22
N SER A 226 -6.15 5.46 -25.72
CA SER A 226 -7.59 5.21 -25.83
C SER A 226 -8.30 5.33 -24.47
N ARG A 227 -7.77 4.67 -23.43
CA ARG A 227 -8.30 4.74 -22.05
C ARG A 227 -8.25 6.14 -21.45
N LEU A 228 -7.17 6.89 -21.68
CA LEU A 228 -7.03 8.26 -21.15
C LEU A 228 -7.99 9.24 -21.82
N VAL A 229 -8.25 9.09 -23.12
CA VAL A 229 -9.27 9.87 -23.84
C VAL A 229 -10.65 9.64 -23.22
N GLU A 230 -11.07 8.38 -23.01
CA GLU A 230 -12.35 8.04 -22.38
C GLU A 230 -12.50 8.66 -20.97
N ILE A 231 -11.48 8.49 -20.12
CA ILE A 231 -11.43 9.06 -18.78
C ILE A 231 -11.56 10.58 -18.81
N ARG A 232 -10.82 11.25 -19.70
CA ARG A 232 -10.80 12.72 -19.82
C ARG A 232 -12.14 13.26 -20.31
N SER A 233 -12.77 12.61 -21.29
CA SER A 233 -14.12 12.96 -21.75
C SER A 233 -15.16 12.81 -20.64
N THR A 234 -15.08 11.75 -19.83
CA THR A 234 -16.00 11.55 -18.70
C THR A 234 -15.76 12.61 -17.62
N TYR A 235 -14.50 12.90 -17.27
CA TYR A 235 -14.14 13.92 -16.29
C TYR A 235 -14.57 15.34 -16.73
N GLN A 236 -14.44 15.68 -18.02
CA GLN A 236 -14.96 16.93 -18.58
C GLN A 236 -16.48 17.04 -18.51
N ALA A 237 -17.21 15.92 -18.65
CA ALA A 237 -18.67 15.92 -18.51
C ALA A 237 -19.10 16.11 -17.05
N GLU A 238 -18.47 15.39 -16.12
CA GLU A 238 -18.73 15.51 -14.67
C GLU A 238 -18.44 16.92 -14.15
N THR A 239 -17.29 17.50 -14.50
CA THR A 239 -16.91 18.87 -14.08
C THR A 239 -17.84 19.94 -14.64
N LYS A 240 -18.34 19.79 -15.89
CA LYS A 240 -19.35 20.69 -16.46
C LYS A 240 -20.71 20.57 -15.77
N GLN A 241 -21.12 19.36 -15.39
CA GLN A 241 -22.36 19.16 -14.63
C GLN A 241 -22.29 19.82 -13.25
N LEU A 242 -21.17 19.67 -12.54
CA LEU A 242 -20.93 20.33 -11.25
C LEU A 242 -20.91 21.87 -11.37
N ALA A 243 -20.24 22.43 -12.38
CA ALA A 243 -20.23 23.87 -12.61
C ALA A 243 -21.64 24.44 -12.90
N ASN A 244 -22.50 23.66 -13.55
CA ASN A 244 -23.88 24.03 -13.86
C ASN A 244 -24.86 23.80 -12.70
N SER A 245 -24.48 23.05 -11.65
CA SER A 245 -25.39 22.70 -10.54
C SER A 245 -25.42 23.73 -9.40
N GLY A 246 -24.59 24.78 -9.44
CA GLY A 246 -24.76 25.98 -8.63
C GLY A 246 -24.54 25.83 -7.12
N CYS A 247 -23.89 24.75 -6.64
CA CYS A 247 -23.54 24.61 -5.23
C CYS A 247 -22.39 25.55 -4.86
N THR A 248 -22.69 26.66 -4.20
CA THR A 248 -21.69 27.44 -3.44
C THR A 248 -21.20 26.60 -2.27
N LEU A 249 -19.94 26.17 -2.30
CA LEU A 249 -19.27 25.62 -1.13
C LEU A 249 -18.89 26.77 -0.21
N ASP A 250 -19.35 26.73 1.05
CA ASP A 250 -18.90 27.67 2.08
C ASP A 250 -17.39 27.48 2.35
N ASP A 251 -16.66 28.59 2.51
CA ASP A 251 -15.19 28.67 2.62
C ASP A 251 -14.58 28.02 3.89
N SER A 252 -15.33 27.21 4.65
CA SER A 252 -14.94 26.74 5.99
C SER A 252 -14.24 25.38 6.06
N ASP A 253 -14.27 24.55 5.00
CA ASP A 253 -13.80 23.15 5.06
C ASP A 253 -12.68 22.80 4.04
N MET A 254 -11.61 23.60 4.05
CA MET A 254 -10.44 23.41 3.16
C MET A 254 -9.31 22.58 3.79
N SER A 255 -9.59 21.29 4.06
CA SER A 255 -8.58 20.25 4.36
C SER A 255 -8.14 19.47 3.11
N GLY A 256 -8.00 20.15 1.98
CA GLY A 256 -7.47 19.57 0.74
C GLY A 256 -5.96 19.29 0.82
N THR A 257 -5.49 18.30 0.07
CA THR A 257 -4.04 18.02 -0.05
C THR A 257 -3.34 19.14 -0.84
N THR A 258 -2.04 19.36 -0.60
CA THR A 258 -1.24 20.46 -1.18
C THR A 258 -1.42 20.61 -2.70
N LEU A 259 -1.55 19.48 -3.41
CA LEU A 259 -1.74 19.44 -4.85
C LEU A 259 -3.07 20.09 -5.32
N GLN A 260 -4.16 19.90 -4.58
CA GLN A 260 -5.45 20.51 -4.90
C GLN A 260 -5.40 22.03 -4.77
N ARG A 261 -4.67 22.54 -3.75
CA ARG A 261 -4.42 23.98 -3.60
C ARG A 261 -3.66 24.55 -4.80
N GLU A 262 -2.60 23.87 -5.25
CA GLU A 262 -1.85 24.29 -6.44
C GLU A 262 -2.70 24.26 -7.72
N ILE A 263 -3.51 23.21 -7.93
CA ILE A 263 -4.39 23.09 -9.10
C ILE A 263 -5.40 24.24 -9.15
N VAL A 264 -6.07 24.55 -8.03
CA VAL A 264 -7.02 25.67 -7.94
C VAL A 264 -6.32 27.00 -8.18
N GLN A 265 -5.15 27.25 -7.55
CA GLN A 265 -4.38 28.49 -7.78
C GLN A 265 -3.98 28.65 -9.26
N ARG A 266 -3.51 27.58 -9.91
CA ARG A 266 -3.05 27.64 -11.31
C ARG A 266 -4.20 27.79 -12.31
N LEU A 267 -5.39 27.28 -11.99
CA LEU A 267 -6.63 27.51 -12.76
C LEU A 267 -7.13 28.95 -12.62
N MET A 268 -7.12 29.52 -11.41
CA MET A 268 -7.49 30.92 -11.17
C MET A 268 -6.58 31.90 -11.94
N LEU A 269 -5.26 31.67 -11.94
CA LEU A 269 -4.28 32.46 -12.69
C LEU A 269 -4.51 32.45 -14.21
N LYS A 270 -4.96 31.33 -14.79
CA LYS A 270 -5.28 31.24 -16.23
C LYS A 270 -6.60 31.93 -16.61
N ASN A 271 -7.57 31.99 -15.70
CA ASN A 271 -8.82 32.70 -15.97
C ASN A 271 -8.66 34.23 -15.87
N SER A 272 -7.82 34.72 -14.96
CA SER A 272 -7.62 36.16 -14.75
C SER A 272 -6.75 36.86 -15.80
N THR A 273 -6.01 36.11 -16.63
CA THR A 273 -5.08 36.67 -17.64
C THR A 273 -5.68 36.77 -19.05
N LYS A 274 -6.94 36.39 -19.24
CA LYS A 274 -7.58 36.28 -20.56
C LYS A 274 -7.99 37.61 -21.21
N HIS A 275 -7.69 38.76 -20.60
CA HIS A 275 -8.15 40.07 -21.06
C HIS A 275 -7.06 41.12 -21.34
N ASP A 276 -5.76 40.81 -21.13
CA ASP A 276 -4.67 41.82 -21.19
C ASP A 276 -3.40 41.41 -21.97
N LEU A 277 -3.38 40.27 -22.68
CA LEU A 277 -2.22 39.84 -23.51
C LEU A 277 -2.55 39.72 -25.01
N GLU A 278 -2.90 40.84 -25.64
CA GLU A 278 -2.92 40.98 -27.11
C GLU A 278 -1.72 41.77 -27.68
N LYS A 279 -0.78 42.24 -26.85
CA LYS A 279 0.39 43.02 -27.31
C LYS A 279 1.71 42.65 -26.63
N ARG A 280 2.27 41.49 -27.00
CA ARG A 280 3.70 41.38 -27.34
C ARG A 280 3.98 40.07 -28.07
N VAL A 281 4.15 40.19 -29.38
CA VAL A 281 4.91 39.19 -30.16
C VAL A 281 6.38 39.44 -29.84
N ASP A 282 7.03 38.46 -29.22
CA ASP A 282 8.43 38.19 -29.47
C ASP A 282 8.63 36.67 -29.37
N SER A 283 8.24 35.99 -30.45
CA SER A 283 8.20 34.53 -30.52
C SER A 283 9.61 33.98 -30.71
N THR A 284 10.33 33.74 -29.61
CA THR A 284 11.47 32.83 -29.64
C THR A 284 10.96 31.39 -29.45
N PRO A 285 11.03 30.50 -30.46
CA PRO A 285 10.62 29.11 -30.28
C PRO A 285 11.66 28.40 -29.42
N ILE A 286 11.36 28.22 -28.14
CA ILE A 286 12.10 27.28 -27.30
C ILE A 286 11.63 25.88 -27.67
N ASP A 287 12.21 25.36 -28.74
CA ASP A 287 12.19 23.94 -29.06
C ASP A 287 13.08 23.20 -28.05
N LEU A 288 12.55 23.03 -26.84
CA LEU A 288 13.10 22.11 -25.85
C LEU A 288 12.86 20.69 -26.36
N ALA A 289 13.78 20.23 -27.21
CA ALA A 289 13.84 18.85 -27.68
C ALA A 289 13.79 17.91 -26.46
N LEU A 290 12.62 17.32 -26.21
CA LEU A 290 12.41 16.44 -25.09
C LEU A 290 13.39 15.26 -25.20
N PRO A 291 14.04 14.85 -24.10
CA PRO A 291 15.07 13.82 -24.16
C PRO A 291 14.49 12.50 -24.67
N PRO A 292 15.33 11.55 -25.13
CA PRO A 292 14.91 10.18 -25.36
C PRO A 292 14.15 9.59 -24.14
N PRO A 293 13.11 8.75 -24.32
CA PRO A 293 12.29 8.26 -23.20
C PRO A 293 13.05 7.51 -22.10
N ASP A 294 14.20 6.90 -22.42
CA ASP A 294 15.13 6.24 -21.49
C ASP A 294 16.00 7.22 -20.68
N GLN A 295 15.95 8.52 -21.02
CA GLN A 295 16.74 9.61 -20.43
C GLN A 295 15.87 10.68 -19.77
N TYR A 296 14.54 10.58 -19.84
CA TYR A 296 13.62 11.54 -19.22
C TYR A 296 13.83 11.67 -17.71
N TRP A 297 14.04 10.55 -17.01
CA TRP A 297 14.39 10.54 -15.60
C TRP A 297 15.91 10.42 -15.41
N PRO A 298 16.53 11.19 -14.50
CA PRO A 298 17.97 11.15 -14.29
C PRO A 298 18.42 9.77 -13.76
N LYS A 299 19.61 9.32 -14.19
CA LYS A 299 20.22 8.05 -13.78
C LYS A 299 20.84 8.14 -12.37
N ALA A 300 20.01 8.44 -11.37
CA ALA A 300 20.38 8.59 -9.97
C ALA A 300 19.90 7.40 -9.11
N PHE A 301 20.58 7.17 -7.99
CA PHE A 301 20.11 6.29 -6.92
C PHE A 301 19.11 7.02 -6.01
N ASP A 302 18.23 6.26 -5.38
CA ASP A 302 17.23 6.73 -4.44
C ASP A 302 17.83 6.95 -3.05
N GLU A 303 18.17 8.21 -2.77
CA GLU A 303 18.68 8.67 -1.47
C GLU A 303 17.57 9.13 -0.52
N SER A 304 16.28 8.98 -0.90
CA SER A 304 15.17 9.41 -0.05
C SER A 304 15.12 8.64 1.27
N THR A 305 14.54 9.25 2.30
CA THR A 305 14.36 8.58 3.60
C THR A 305 13.42 7.39 3.48
N PHE A 306 13.68 6.34 4.25
CA PHE A 306 12.85 5.13 4.25
C PHE A 306 11.40 5.42 4.64
N LYS A 307 10.46 4.89 3.84
CA LYS A 307 9.04 4.79 4.19
C LYS A 307 8.87 3.69 5.23
N ILE A 308 8.97 4.06 6.51
CA ILE A 308 8.87 3.13 7.64
C ILE A 308 7.39 2.77 7.86
N ILE A 309 7.05 1.49 7.68
CA ILE A 309 5.70 0.95 7.93
C ILE A 309 5.46 0.76 9.43
N LYS A 310 6.45 0.22 10.14
CA LYS A 310 6.40 -0.01 11.59
C LYS A 310 7.82 -0.06 12.16
N ARG A 311 8.02 0.66 13.27
CA ARG A 311 9.12 0.43 14.22
C ARG A 311 8.60 -0.51 15.32
N ARG A 312 9.49 -1.22 16.01
CA ARG A 312 9.12 -1.82 17.28
C ARG A 312 9.43 -0.84 18.39
N ASP A 313 8.37 -0.23 18.92
CA ASP A 313 8.44 0.61 20.11
C ASP A 313 8.45 -0.28 21.38
N SER A 314 9.20 -1.38 21.35
CA SER A 314 9.47 -2.16 22.56
C SER A 314 10.48 -1.39 23.41
N PRO A 315 10.37 -1.45 24.75
CA PRO A 315 11.50 -1.15 25.62
C PRO A 315 12.74 -1.93 25.15
N GLN A 316 13.93 -1.36 25.31
CA GLN A 316 15.20 -2.07 25.12
C GLN A 316 15.40 -3.07 26.27
N ASP A 317 14.53 -4.08 26.32
CA ASP A 317 14.71 -5.29 27.13
C ASP A 317 15.28 -6.38 26.22
N PRO A 318 16.58 -6.71 26.33
CA PRO A 318 17.18 -7.79 25.57
C PRO A 318 16.47 -9.14 25.78
N LYS A 319 15.85 -9.35 26.95
CA LYS A 319 15.14 -10.61 27.27
C LYS A 319 13.89 -10.83 26.42
N SER A 320 13.32 -9.77 25.86
CA SER A 320 12.22 -9.88 24.89
C SER A 320 12.57 -10.70 23.65
N SER A 321 13.85 -10.76 23.28
CA SER A 321 14.37 -11.55 22.15
C SER A 321 14.56 -13.04 22.48
N TYR A 322 14.77 -13.40 23.75
CA TYR A 322 15.25 -14.73 24.17
C TYR A 322 14.35 -15.87 23.68
N LYS A 323 13.04 -15.65 23.65
CA LYS A 323 12.07 -16.63 23.14
C LYS A 323 12.25 -16.91 21.65
N GLU A 324 12.49 -15.87 20.85
CA GLU A 324 12.68 -16.00 19.39
C GLU A 324 14.08 -16.55 19.08
N ILE A 325 15.10 -16.17 19.85
CA ILE A 325 16.44 -16.76 19.80
C ILE A 325 16.36 -18.27 20.07
N LYS A 326 15.78 -18.69 21.20
CA LYS A 326 15.63 -20.11 21.57
C LYS A 326 14.83 -20.88 20.53
N ALA A 327 13.74 -20.29 19.99
CA ALA A 327 12.98 -20.91 18.90
C ALA A 327 13.80 -21.09 17.62
N ASN A 328 14.63 -20.11 17.23
CA ASN A 328 15.48 -20.20 16.04
C ASN A 328 16.69 -21.11 16.24
N ALA A 329 17.24 -21.24 17.46
CA ALA A 329 18.31 -22.18 17.77
C ALA A 329 17.80 -23.64 17.84
N MET A 330 16.66 -23.88 18.50
CA MET A 330 16.09 -25.23 18.67
C MET A 330 15.49 -25.84 17.40
N ARG A 331 15.12 -25.02 16.39
CA ARG A 331 14.57 -25.52 15.12
C ARG A 331 15.61 -26.41 14.42
N PRO A 332 15.27 -27.61 13.91
CA PRO A 332 16.21 -28.41 13.12
C PRO A 332 16.76 -27.64 11.89
N LEU A 333 17.97 -27.98 11.43
CA LEU A 333 18.52 -27.39 10.19
C LEU A 333 17.89 -28.07 8.97
N GLU A 334 17.28 -27.28 8.09
CA GLU A 334 16.60 -27.80 6.90
C GLU A 334 17.49 -27.73 5.64
N LYS A 335 17.96 -28.91 5.17
CA LYS A 335 18.77 -29.03 3.94
C LYS A 335 18.12 -28.39 2.71
N LYS A 336 16.79 -28.55 2.54
CA LYS A 336 16.01 -27.96 1.44
C LYS A 336 15.95 -26.43 1.49
N LEU A 337 15.99 -25.85 2.69
CA LEU A 337 16.05 -24.40 2.91
C LEU A 337 17.46 -23.83 2.76
N GLY A 338 18.48 -24.68 2.61
CA GLY A 338 19.88 -24.28 2.53
C GLY A 338 20.54 -24.02 3.87
N ASP A 339 19.93 -24.41 5.00
CA ASP A 339 20.50 -24.23 6.34
C ASP A 339 21.85 -24.95 6.51
N LEU A 340 22.14 -25.99 5.72
CA LEU A 340 23.44 -26.69 5.74
C LEU A 340 24.52 -26.04 4.86
N LYS A 341 24.22 -24.95 4.16
CA LYS A 341 25.20 -24.27 3.31
C LYS A 341 26.09 -23.34 4.13
N LYS A 342 27.39 -23.38 3.84
CA LYS A 342 28.33 -22.33 4.24
C LYS A 342 28.06 -21.05 3.43
N GLY A 343 28.42 -19.90 3.97
CA GLY A 343 28.25 -18.62 3.30
C GLY A 343 28.76 -17.44 4.12
N PHE A 344 28.59 -16.24 3.58
CA PHE A 344 28.98 -14.99 4.22
C PHE A 344 27.78 -14.37 4.93
N ILE A 345 28.03 -13.74 6.08
CA ILE A 345 27.14 -12.74 6.68
C ILE A 345 27.72 -11.37 6.36
N TYR A 346 26.88 -10.45 5.92
CA TYR A 346 27.29 -9.09 5.55
C TYR A 346 26.36 -8.05 6.19
N LEU A 347 26.94 -6.87 6.43
CA LEU A 347 26.27 -5.68 6.91
C LEU A 347 26.44 -4.55 5.89
N TYR A 348 25.36 -3.86 5.55
CA TYR A 348 25.44 -2.66 4.72
C TYR A 348 24.44 -1.59 5.16
N THR A 349 24.69 -0.35 4.76
CA THR A 349 23.73 0.76 4.82
C THR A 349 23.54 1.38 3.43
N VAL A 350 22.64 2.35 3.29
CA VAL A 350 22.43 3.10 2.04
C VAL A 350 22.37 4.60 2.35
N LYS A 351 22.80 5.41 1.37
CA LYS A 351 22.89 6.87 1.53
C LYS A 351 21.52 7.49 1.87
N GLY A 352 21.55 8.52 2.72
CA GLY A 352 20.38 9.21 3.29
C GLY A 352 19.64 8.40 4.37
N ASN A 353 20.14 7.23 4.73
CA ASN A 353 19.53 6.28 5.68
C ASN A 353 20.59 5.63 6.60
N GLU A 354 21.68 6.34 6.87
CA GLU A 354 22.90 5.85 7.54
C GLU A 354 22.64 5.33 8.97
N ARG A 355 21.57 5.78 9.63
CA ARG A 355 21.10 5.29 10.94
C ARG A 355 20.50 3.88 10.90
N PHE A 356 20.30 3.32 9.71
CA PHE A 356 19.79 1.97 9.50
C PHE A 356 20.87 1.10 8.89
N VAL A 357 21.02 -0.10 9.45
CA VAL A 357 21.90 -1.14 8.91
C VAL A 357 21.07 -2.35 8.52
N LYS A 358 21.53 -3.08 7.49
CA LYS A 358 20.90 -4.32 7.02
C LYS A 358 21.85 -5.49 7.14
N ILE A 359 21.38 -6.52 7.85
CA ILE A 359 22.07 -7.80 8.01
C ILE A 359 21.51 -8.79 7.01
N GLY A 360 22.38 -9.39 6.20
CA GLY A 360 22.00 -10.43 5.23
C GLY A 360 22.98 -11.59 5.17
N TYR A 361 22.54 -12.73 4.62
CA TYR A 361 23.45 -13.81 4.20
C TYR A 361 23.51 -14.01 2.68
N THR A 362 24.58 -14.65 2.22
CA THR A 362 24.75 -15.13 0.83
C THR A 362 25.64 -16.37 0.79
N THR A 363 25.39 -17.27 -0.16
CA THR A 363 26.28 -18.42 -0.46
C THR A 363 27.13 -18.18 -1.71
N ARG A 364 27.15 -16.95 -2.20
CA ARG A 364 28.09 -16.39 -3.19
C ARG A 364 28.86 -15.26 -2.48
N SER A 365 29.59 -14.43 -3.22
CA SER A 365 30.27 -13.27 -2.63
C SER A 365 29.27 -12.17 -2.15
N PRO A 366 29.64 -11.34 -1.15
CA PRO A 366 28.84 -10.20 -0.71
C PRO A 366 28.63 -9.14 -1.80
N GLU A 367 29.64 -8.84 -2.61
CA GLU A 367 29.61 -7.81 -3.66
C GLU A 367 28.59 -8.18 -4.75
N THR A 368 28.58 -9.45 -5.18
CA THR A 368 27.55 -9.98 -6.10
C THR A 368 26.14 -9.75 -5.53
N ARG A 369 25.98 -9.88 -4.20
CA ARG A 369 24.69 -9.70 -3.54
C ARG A 369 24.33 -8.23 -3.35
N HIS A 370 25.32 -7.36 -3.13
CA HIS A 370 25.15 -5.91 -3.10
C HIS A 370 24.71 -5.38 -4.47
N GLU A 371 25.32 -5.80 -5.58
CA GLU A 371 24.90 -5.38 -6.92
C GLU A 371 23.46 -5.81 -7.27
N GLU A 372 23.01 -7.00 -6.86
CA GLU A 372 21.60 -7.38 -6.97
C GLU A 372 20.66 -6.48 -6.18
N TRP A 373 21.04 -6.05 -4.97
CA TRP A 373 20.25 -5.13 -4.18
C TRP A 373 20.27 -3.71 -4.73
N LYS A 374 21.43 -3.26 -5.26
CA LYS A 374 21.63 -1.98 -5.93
C LYS A 374 20.69 -1.84 -7.12
N LEU A 375 20.67 -2.84 -7.99
CA LEU A 375 19.73 -2.93 -9.12
C LEU A 375 18.28 -3.05 -8.64
N SER A 376 17.98 -4.01 -7.76
CA SER A 376 16.58 -4.29 -7.38
C SER A 376 15.92 -3.15 -6.60
N CYS A 377 16.66 -2.39 -5.79
CA CYS A 377 16.11 -1.33 -4.93
C CYS A 377 16.37 0.08 -5.48
N ASN A 378 17.22 0.24 -6.50
CA ASN A 378 17.82 1.51 -6.94
C ASN A 378 18.48 2.28 -5.78
N ARG A 379 19.17 1.60 -4.88
CA ARG A 379 19.85 2.22 -3.73
C ARG A 379 21.27 1.69 -3.62
N GLU A 380 22.26 2.58 -3.62
CA GLU A 380 23.66 2.18 -3.56
C GLU A 380 24.02 1.61 -2.18
N PRO A 381 24.40 0.32 -2.08
CA PRO A 381 24.84 -0.28 -0.84
C PRO A 381 26.24 0.23 -0.47
N LYS A 382 26.36 0.80 0.72
CA LYS A 382 27.65 1.02 1.37
C LYS A 382 27.92 -0.18 2.27
N SER A 383 28.84 -1.05 1.87
CA SER A 383 29.30 -2.16 2.71
C SER A 383 29.90 -1.62 4.01
N LEU A 384 29.55 -2.23 5.13
CA LEU A 384 30.01 -1.86 6.48
C LEU A 384 30.79 -3.01 7.13
N PHE A 385 30.43 -4.26 6.83
CA PHE A 385 31.13 -5.45 7.31
C PHE A 385 30.89 -6.63 6.39
N GLU A 386 31.95 -7.40 6.14
CA GLU A 386 31.93 -8.64 5.38
C GLU A 386 32.63 -9.71 6.22
N GLY A 387 31.88 -10.70 6.69
CA GLY A 387 32.39 -11.75 7.55
C GLY A 387 33.17 -12.82 6.82
N SER A 388 33.81 -13.71 7.58
CA SER A 388 34.35 -14.97 7.07
C SER A 388 33.24 -15.89 6.53
N ILE A 389 33.64 -16.97 5.84
CA ILE A 389 32.70 -18.04 5.44
C ILE A 389 32.33 -18.84 6.68
N VAL A 390 31.11 -18.63 7.19
CA VAL A 390 30.57 -19.34 8.35
C VAL A 390 29.80 -20.60 7.92
N PRO A 391 29.81 -21.67 8.73
CA PRO A 391 28.85 -22.75 8.58
C PRO A 391 27.41 -22.24 8.80
N ASN A 392 26.44 -22.89 8.17
CA ASN A 392 25.01 -22.65 8.38
C ASN A 392 24.58 -21.17 8.29
N ALA A 393 25.13 -20.39 7.36
CA ALA A 393 25.00 -18.93 7.31
C ALA A 393 23.56 -18.41 7.37
N ARG A 394 22.59 -19.11 6.76
CA ARG A 394 21.15 -18.77 6.86
C ARG A 394 20.64 -18.80 8.31
N ARG A 395 21.15 -19.72 9.14
CA ARG A 395 20.80 -19.83 10.55
C ARG A 395 21.45 -18.71 11.38
N VAL A 396 22.68 -18.33 11.05
CA VAL A 396 23.37 -17.19 11.68
C VAL A 396 22.60 -15.89 11.43
N GLU A 397 22.17 -15.61 10.20
CA GLU A 397 21.29 -14.46 9.88
C GLU A 397 20.02 -14.50 10.73
N ALA A 398 19.33 -15.65 10.78
CA ALA A 398 18.08 -15.79 11.53
C ALA A 398 18.25 -15.53 13.04
N LEU A 399 19.39 -15.89 13.63
CA LEU A 399 19.71 -15.64 15.04
C LEU A 399 20.04 -14.16 15.29
N CYS A 400 20.84 -13.53 14.41
CA CYS A 400 21.07 -12.08 14.46
C CYS A 400 19.76 -11.30 14.37
N HIS A 401 18.88 -11.70 13.45
CA HIS A 401 17.55 -11.11 13.25
C HIS A 401 16.59 -11.35 14.42
N ALA A 402 16.79 -12.40 15.21
CA ALA A 402 16.00 -12.72 16.40
C ALA A 402 16.47 -11.92 17.62
N GLU A 403 17.78 -11.76 17.81
CA GLU A 403 18.36 -10.91 18.87
C GLU A 403 18.02 -9.44 18.65
N LEU A 404 18.24 -8.93 17.44
CA LEU A 404 18.01 -7.52 17.08
C LEU A 404 16.55 -7.22 16.75
N ASP A 405 15.63 -8.14 17.06
CA ASP A 405 14.22 -8.03 16.72
C ASP A 405 13.52 -6.86 17.44
N TYR A 406 14.12 -6.30 18.51
CA TYR A 406 13.65 -5.12 19.23
C TYR A 406 13.91 -3.79 18.51
N CYS A 407 15.03 -3.64 17.78
CA CYS A 407 15.35 -2.44 16.99
C CYS A 407 15.02 -2.60 15.49
N ARG A 408 14.36 -3.71 15.14
CA ARG A 408 14.02 -4.10 13.78
C ARG A 408 12.94 -3.22 13.15
N THR A 409 13.26 -2.65 12.00
CA THR A 409 12.42 -1.70 11.26
C THR A 409 11.86 -2.33 9.99
N ARG A 410 10.57 -2.08 9.72
CA ARG A 410 9.90 -2.51 8.48
C ARG A 410 9.86 -1.36 7.48
N VAL A 411 10.54 -1.53 6.36
CA VAL A 411 10.71 -0.49 5.33
C VAL A 411 9.95 -0.88 4.06
N TYR A 412 9.04 -0.03 3.59
CA TYR A 412 8.53 -0.11 2.22
C TYR A 412 9.57 0.49 1.28
N CYS A 413 10.13 -0.30 0.36
CA CYS A 413 11.01 0.21 -0.67
C CYS A 413 10.23 0.40 -1.97
N THR A 414 10.24 1.63 -2.49
CA THR A 414 9.56 1.99 -3.75
C THR A 414 10.21 1.35 -4.98
N GLY A 415 11.54 1.16 -4.96
CA GLY A 415 12.28 0.50 -6.04
C GLY A 415 11.87 -0.95 -6.25
N CYS A 416 12.04 -1.80 -5.25
CA CYS A 416 11.69 -3.22 -5.36
C CYS A 416 10.20 -3.52 -5.05
N SER A 417 9.40 -2.50 -4.68
CA SER A 417 7.98 -2.59 -4.28
C SER A 417 7.68 -3.77 -3.33
N ILE A 418 8.55 -3.97 -2.34
CA ILE A 418 8.35 -4.89 -1.20
C ILE A 418 8.60 -4.18 0.12
N GLN A 419 8.02 -4.74 1.17
CA GLN A 419 8.51 -4.53 2.52
C GLN A 419 9.81 -5.32 2.72
N HIS A 420 10.89 -4.63 3.05
CA HIS A 420 12.07 -5.23 3.67
C HIS A 420 11.87 -5.40 5.17
N ILE A 421 12.35 -6.52 5.70
CA ILE A 421 12.33 -6.82 7.14
C ILE A 421 13.73 -7.01 7.71
N GLU A 422 14.78 -6.74 6.94
CA GLU A 422 16.17 -7.01 7.32
C GLU A 422 16.91 -5.73 7.79
N TRP A 423 16.18 -4.64 8.04
CA TRP A 423 16.72 -3.35 8.50
C TRP A 423 16.59 -3.19 10.01
N PHE A 424 17.61 -2.60 10.63
CA PHE A 424 17.72 -2.39 12.07
C PHE A 424 18.17 -0.95 12.34
N GLU A 425 17.56 -0.28 13.33
CA GLU A 425 17.90 1.09 13.74
C GLU A 425 18.90 1.03 14.90
N MET A 426 20.20 1.01 14.58
CA MET A 426 21.31 0.76 15.51
C MET A 426 22.66 1.17 14.91
N THR A 427 23.72 1.18 15.72
CA THR A 427 25.08 1.45 15.23
C THR A 427 25.63 0.25 14.42
N PRO A 428 26.58 0.47 13.49
CA PRO A 428 27.28 -0.61 12.81
C PRO A 428 28.04 -1.53 13.77
N ASP A 429 28.71 -0.98 14.78
CA ASP A 429 29.58 -1.73 15.68
C ASP A 429 28.79 -2.71 16.57
N ASP A 430 27.61 -2.31 17.05
CA ASP A 430 26.68 -3.18 17.77
C ASP A 430 26.21 -4.35 16.87
N ALA A 431 25.91 -4.05 15.59
CA ALA A 431 25.43 -5.06 14.64
C ALA A 431 26.54 -6.04 14.25
N ILE A 432 27.77 -5.56 14.07
CA ILE A 432 28.96 -6.37 13.85
C ILE A 432 29.20 -7.30 15.05
N SER A 433 29.09 -6.78 16.27
CA SER A 433 29.25 -7.56 17.51
C SER A 433 28.27 -8.73 17.58
N VAL A 434 27.00 -8.50 17.23
CA VAL A 434 25.99 -9.57 17.16
C VAL A 434 26.30 -10.58 16.05
N ILE A 435 26.70 -10.13 14.85
CA ILE A 435 27.10 -11.03 13.75
C ILE A 435 28.28 -11.92 14.16
N GLN A 436 29.32 -11.34 14.77
CA GLN A 436 30.51 -12.06 15.20
C GLN A 436 30.19 -13.10 16.28
N LYS A 437 29.37 -12.75 17.28
CA LYS A 437 28.90 -13.69 18.32
C LYS A 437 28.22 -14.92 17.72
N TRP A 438 27.21 -14.72 16.88
CA TRP A 438 26.47 -15.84 16.28
C TRP A 438 27.29 -16.65 15.27
N SER A 439 28.24 -16.00 14.58
CA SER A 439 29.20 -16.65 13.69
C SER A 439 30.10 -17.61 14.48
N LYS A 440 30.75 -17.11 15.55
CA LYS A 440 31.61 -17.88 16.45
C LYS A 440 30.86 -19.03 17.12
N TRP A 441 29.63 -18.81 17.57
CA TRP A 441 28.79 -19.89 18.13
C TRP A 441 28.51 -20.97 17.08
N MET A 442 28.21 -20.60 15.83
CA MET A 442 27.96 -21.57 14.76
C MET A 442 29.23 -22.35 14.36
N GLU A 443 30.40 -21.72 14.41
CA GLU A 443 31.71 -22.37 14.17
C GLU A 443 32.03 -23.48 15.18
N SER A 444 31.44 -23.45 16.39
CA SER A 444 31.51 -24.57 17.35
C SER A 444 30.78 -25.84 16.88
N ASN A 445 30.06 -25.77 15.76
CA ASN A 445 29.17 -26.81 15.23
C ASN A 445 28.13 -27.24 16.28
N PRO A 446 27.20 -26.36 16.69
CA PRO A 446 26.26 -26.62 17.79
C PRO A 446 25.13 -27.60 17.42
N TYR A 447 25.07 -28.07 16.17
CA TYR A 447 24.10 -29.04 15.68
C TYR A 447 24.77 -30.39 15.39
N THR A 448 24.01 -31.47 15.53
CA THR A 448 24.44 -32.84 15.19
C THR A 448 23.37 -33.56 14.38
N GLU A 449 23.80 -34.56 13.62
CA GLU A 449 22.92 -35.46 12.89
C GLU A 449 22.15 -36.38 13.87
N THR A 450 20.85 -36.50 13.65
CA THR A 450 19.92 -37.35 14.41
C THR A 450 19.04 -38.12 13.45
N LEU A 451 18.86 -39.41 13.73
CA LEU A 451 17.93 -40.26 12.99
C LEU A 451 16.51 -39.99 13.48
N SER A 452 15.58 -39.79 12.55
CA SER A 452 14.14 -39.75 12.84
C SER A 452 13.39 -40.63 11.84
N GLU A 453 12.15 -41.00 12.16
CA GLU A 453 11.25 -41.75 11.26
C GLU A 453 11.09 -41.09 9.88
N SER A 454 11.17 -39.76 9.84
CA SER A 454 11.15 -38.93 8.62
C SER A 454 12.51 -38.76 7.94
N GLY A 455 13.52 -39.56 8.30
CA GLY A 455 14.90 -39.46 7.85
C GLY A 455 15.80 -38.58 8.73
N VAL A 456 16.97 -38.25 8.19
CA VAL A 456 18.01 -37.43 8.84
C VAL A 456 17.48 -36.04 9.21
N LYS A 457 17.65 -35.67 10.48
CA LYS A 457 17.44 -34.32 11.00
C LYS A 457 18.70 -33.82 11.68
N TRP A 458 19.07 -32.58 11.42
CA TRP A 458 20.15 -31.89 12.13
C TRP A 458 19.54 -31.13 13.31
N ALA A 459 19.70 -31.67 14.51
CA ALA A 459 19.15 -31.12 15.74
C ALA A 459 20.24 -30.42 16.57
N LEU A 460 19.84 -29.51 17.45
CA LEU A 460 20.78 -28.87 18.38
C LEU A 460 21.32 -29.92 19.36
N LYS A 461 22.63 -29.88 19.66
CA LYS A 461 23.28 -30.82 20.59
C LYS A 461 22.75 -30.64 22.02
N ALA A 462 22.69 -31.72 22.80
CA ALA A 462 22.05 -31.73 24.11
C ALA A 462 22.70 -30.78 25.13
N GLU A 463 24.01 -30.57 25.05
CA GLU A 463 24.76 -29.59 25.83
C GLU A 463 24.36 -28.14 25.49
N GLU A 464 24.14 -27.82 24.21
CA GLU A 464 23.67 -26.50 23.77
C GLU A 464 22.20 -26.26 24.13
N VAL A 465 21.36 -27.31 24.09
CA VAL A 465 19.98 -27.26 24.61
C VAL A 465 19.98 -26.87 26.09
N LYS A 466 20.84 -27.50 26.92
CA LYS A 466 20.96 -27.19 28.35
C LYS A 466 21.43 -25.76 28.59
N LYS A 467 22.40 -25.25 27.82
CA LYS A 467 22.81 -23.84 27.94
C LYS A 467 21.64 -22.89 27.61
N LEU A 468 20.85 -23.18 26.59
CA LEU A 468 19.67 -22.39 26.23
C LEU A 468 18.53 -22.45 27.27
N ASP A 469 18.56 -23.35 28.25
CA ASP A 469 17.61 -23.32 29.39
C ASP A 469 17.91 -22.16 30.35
N ASP A 470 19.17 -21.73 30.48
CA ASP A 470 19.56 -20.44 31.06
C ASP A 470 20.01 -19.47 29.96
N THR A 471 19.03 -18.86 29.29
CA THR A 471 19.31 -17.91 28.21
C THR A 471 20.02 -16.63 28.70
N ASP A 472 19.90 -16.28 29.99
CA ASP A 472 20.60 -15.14 30.58
C ASP A 472 22.11 -15.36 30.69
N THR A 473 22.53 -16.60 30.96
CA THR A 473 23.96 -17.00 30.94
C THR A 473 24.43 -17.24 29.52
N PHE A 474 23.69 -18.01 28.71
CA PHE A 474 24.06 -18.30 27.31
C PHE A 474 24.28 -17.05 26.44
N MET A 475 23.59 -15.94 26.73
CA MET A 475 23.74 -14.68 25.97
C MET A 475 24.94 -13.83 26.40
N LYS A 476 25.68 -14.24 27.44
CA LYS A 476 26.91 -13.58 27.95
C LYS A 476 28.20 -14.33 27.57
N ASP A 477 28.09 -15.62 27.22
CA ASP A 477 29.17 -16.49 26.75
C ASP A 477 29.51 -16.29 25.25
#